data_AF-A0AAD1A9X2-F1
#
_entry.id   AF-A0AAD1A9X2-F1
#
_cell.length_a   1.000
_cell.length_b   1.000
_cell.length_c   1.000
_cell.angle_alpha   90.00
_cell.angle_beta   90.00
_cell.angle_gamma   90.00
#
_symmetry.space_group_name_H-M   'P 1'
#
loop_
_entity.id
_entity.type
_entity.pdbx_description
1 polymer ?
#
loop_
_entity_poly.entity_id
_entity_poly.type
_entity_poly.pdbx_seq_one_letter_code
_entity_poly.pdbx_strand_id
1 'polypeptide(L)'
;MAGAALDLQLRLARSIELMAALTAFGTLAIALLVPRSSGSEHLFELVRPALQRLLRHAIIVALIASLVWLPLQALRATGDEIGLFAASRLIVVETVFGHALLIRFGLLALILEAAGDLRSLWRVGFATLLAAAAVTLQPWLGHAAAASTPALPLQIALHTAAAGLWIGALPALLLAAAQLPIAEATTTVRRFSWLGLAAVGTIAATGLLQSLPLVGDLGGLFGTPYGLLLLGKAAVFATLLALAALNRFVLTPRLAAGARRPLLISIAIELALGIGAIAMAAWLANQPPGAHEPPAWPFPLQPDLSRIDEAYFAKELWRAAALTGVVGAGLSTLFWRRTRLIGPLAAAIAIALLPFPNLPLLAKPAWPTSFQRSETGFTTASILQGEALLKRYCTPDCFRPRDDPSDPTPYGLWQRPDGDLYGWLTETFDRIGHSPFPHGTIAGLGPRERWQLIDYFRARIAGTSARRSGGWRHPVLTPDFPALCRDGSSTLRDILGRSGPIEITIADEISPRPEPIPDGIKLTRVLLLSRDGEHLPDGFDCLSSSPDALAALALMTGLDEARLAGVRLLVDANGWLRSRILPVHPKAASSANWRDELAHIVAEPFEAGGIGTHRH
;
A
#
# COMPACT_ATOMS: atom_id res chain seq x y z
N MET A 1 16.92 -23.88 -8.00
CA MET A 1 18.03 -23.56 -7.07
C MET A 1 18.88 -22.37 -7.52
N ALA A 2 19.23 -22.23 -8.80
CA ALA A 2 20.03 -21.11 -9.31
C ALA A 2 19.39 -19.71 -9.08
N GLY A 3 18.07 -19.58 -9.25
CA GLY A 3 17.36 -18.30 -9.07
C GLY A 3 17.40 -17.74 -7.64
N ALA A 4 17.21 -18.59 -6.63
CA ALA A 4 17.25 -18.18 -5.23
C ALA A 4 18.65 -17.71 -4.78
N ALA A 5 19.70 -18.36 -5.30
CA ALA A 5 21.08 -17.95 -5.05
C ALA A 5 21.39 -16.58 -5.69
N LEU A 6 20.95 -16.37 -6.93
CA LEU A 6 21.09 -15.08 -7.64
C LEU A 6 20.37 -13.95 -6.89
N ASP A 7 19.12 -14.18 -6.46
CA ASP A 7 18.34 -13.19 -5.72
C ASP A 7 19.01 -12.83 -4.38
N LEU A 8 19.61 -13.81 -3.68
CA LEU A 8 20.38 -13.56 -2.46
C LEU A 8 21.64 -12.74 -2.74
N GLN A 9 22.42 -13.08 -3.77
CA GLN A 9 23.62 -12.34 -4.15
C GLN A 9 23.31 -10.88 -4.50
N LEU A 10 22.23 -10.67 -5.26
CA LEU A 10 21.77 -9.35 -5.67
C LEU A 10 21.32 -8.50 -4.46
N ARG A 11 20.61 -9.11 -3.49
CA ARG A 11 20.26 -8.46 -2.21
C ARG A 11 21.49 -8.07 -1.40
N LEU A 12 22.49 -8.96 -1.31
CA LEU A 12 23.72 -8.71 -0.58
C LEU A 12 24.53 -7.58 -1.22
N ALA A 13 24.75 -7.62 -2.54
CA ALA A 13 25.48 -6.59 -3.27
C ALA A 13 24.83 -5.21 -3.07
N ARG A 14 23.50 -5.12 -3.21
CA ARG A 14 22.71 -3.91 -2.94
C ARG A 14 22.89 -3.40 -1.51
N SER A 15 22.78 -4.29 -0.53
CA SER A 15 22.87 -3.93 0.89
C SER A 15 24.26 -3.41 1.23
N ILE A 16 25.31 -4.08 0.75
CA ILE A 16 26.71 -3.70 0.96
C ILE A 16 26.99 -2.35 0.30
N GLU A 17 26.58 -2.16 -0.94
CA GLU A 17 26.75 -0.90 -1.67
C GLU A 17 26.08 0.26 -0.91
N LEU A 18 24.81 0.09 -0.53
CA LEU A 18 24.07 1.12 0.18
C LEU A 18 24.70 1.43 1.55
N MET A 19 25.01 0.43 2.36
CA MET A 19 25.65 0.63 3.66
C MET A 19 26.98 1.37 3.54
N ALA A 20 27.80 1.02 2.53
CA ALA A 20 29.09 1.63 2.31
C ALA A 20 28.97 3.09 1.83
N ALA A 21 28.05 3.38 0.90
CA ALA A 21 27.77 4.75 0.46
C ALA A 21 27.23 5.65 1.59
N LEU A 22 26.30 5.12 2.41
CA LEU A 22 25.79 5.83 3.60
C LEU A 22 26.92 6.08 4.61
N THR A 23 27.82 5.12 4.80
CA THR A 23 28.97 5.26 5.70
C THR A 23 29.95 6.33 5.21
N ALA A 24 30.20 6.40 3.91
CA ALA A 24 31.02 7.46 3.31
C ALA A 24 30.40 8.84 3.56
N PHE A 25 29.10 8.99 3.29
CA PHE A 25 28.37 10.24 3.52
C PHE A 25 28.39 10.67 5.00
N GLY A 26 28.07 9.74 5.90
CA GLY A 26 28.07 10.01 7.33
C GLY A 26 29.47 10.31 7.89
N THR A 27 30.52 9.68 7.36
CA THR A 27 31.91 9.96 7.76
C THR A 27 32.31 11.38 7.41
N LEU A 28 31.94 11.87 6.22
CA LEU A 28 32.17 13.25 5.81
C LEU A 28 31.39 14.25 6.69
N ALA A 29 30.14 13.92 7.03
CA ALA A 29 29.34 14.73 7.95
C ALA A 29 30.01 14.82 9.33
N ILE A 30 30.46 13.70 9.92
CA ILE A 30 31.21 13.71 11.19
C ILE A 30 32.50 14.52 11.07
N ALA A 31 33.23 14.39 9.97
CA ALA A 31 34.44 15.16 9.73
C ALA A 31 34.18 16.68 9.74
N LEU A 32 33.00 17.15 9.35
CA LEU A 32 32.60 18.56 9.47
C LEU A 32 32.18 18.95 10.90
N LEU A 33 31.66 18.02 11.69
CA LEU A 33 31.19 18.28 13.05
C LEU A 33 32.31 18.32 14.11
N VAL A 34 33.42 17.62 13.88
CA VAL A 34 34.58 17.63 14.79
C VAL A 34 35.13 19.06 14.91
N PRO A 35 35.31 19.60 16.14
CA PRO A 35 35.84 20.95 16.35
C PRO A 35 37.20 21.18 15.66
N ARG A 36 37.35 22.35 15.03
CA ARG A 36 38.59 22.85 14.42
C ARG A 36 38.90 24.30 14.82
N SER A 37 38.51 24.73 16.02
CA SER A 37 38.82 26.09 16.48
C SER A 37 40.32 26.29 16.66
N SER A 38 40.78 27.53 16.53
CA SER A 38 42.19 27.91 16.77
C SER A 38 42.64 27.36 18.13
N GLY A 39 43.65 26.47 18.14
CA GLY A 39 44.14 25.74 19.32
C GLY A 39 43.72 24.27 19.43
N SER A 40 42.72 23.80 18.67
CA SER A 40 42.23 22.40 18.68
C SER A 40 42.57 21.61 17.40
N GLU A 41 43.29 22.21 16.45
CA GLU A 41 43.64 21.56 15.18
C GLU A 41 44.40 20.25 15.38
N HIS A 42 45.34 20.23 16.35
CA HIS A 42 46.08 19.03 16.74
C HIS A 42 45.18 17.88 17.22
N LEU A 43 43.98 18.16 17.75
CA LEU A 43 43.03 17.14 18.19
C LEU A 43 42.29 16.50 17.01
N PHE A 44 42.03 17.25 15.93
CA PHE A 44 41.52 16.67 14.69
C PHE A 44 42.53 15.70 14.06
N GLU A 45 43.83 16.01 14.17
CA GLU A 45 44.91 15.13 13.70
C GLU A 45 44.89 13.74 14.39
N LEU A 46 44.39 13.65 15.64
CA LEU A 46 44.28 12.38 16.37
C LEU A 46 43.29 11.41 15.71
N VAL A 47 42.13 11.92 15.29
CA VAL A 47 41.05 11.08 14.73
C VAL A 47 41.10 11.00 13.21
N ARG A 48 41.66 12.00 12.53
CA ARG A 48 41.65 12.09 11.06
C ARG A 48 42.14 10.80 10.37
N PRO A 49 43.28 10.18 10.73
CA PRO A 49 43.75 8.98 10.02
C PRO A 49 42.74 7.82 10.09
N ALA A 50 41.99 7.72 11.18
CA ALA A 50 40.92 6.73 11.32
C ALA A 50 39.73 7.07 10.42
N LEU A 51 39.28 8.33 10.40
CA LEU A 51 38.19 8.79 9.53
C LEU A 51 38.54 8.68 8.04
N GLN A 52 39.75 9.06 7.66
CA GLN A 52 40.27 8.95 6.29
C GLN A 52 40.29 7.49 5.82
N ARG A 53 40.78 6.57 6.68
CA ARG A 53 40.75 5.14 6.39
C ARG A 53 39.33 4.64 6.25
N LEU A 54 38.44 4.94 7.19
CA LEU A 54 37.04 4.52 7.13
C LEU A 54 36.37 5.00 5.84
N LEU A 55 36.51 6.29 5.51
CA LEU A 55 35.96 6.88 4.28
C LEU A 55 36.47 6.15 3.03
N ARG A 56 37.79 5.95 2.93
CA ARG A 56 38.41 5.27 1.79
C ARG A 56 37.92 3.83 1.64
N HIS A 57 37.84 3.06 2.74
CA HIS A 57 37.34 1.69 2.69
C HIS A 57 35.86 1.65 2.33
N ALA A 58 35.04 2.56 2.88
CA ALA A 58 33.63 2.66 2.54
C ALA A 58 33.43 2.95 1.05
N ILE A 59 34.16 3.90 0.47
CA ILE A 59 34.08 4.19 -0.98
C ILE A 59 34.55 2.99 -1.82
N ILE A 60 35.68 2.37 -1.48
CA ILE A 60 36.19 1.20 -2.22
C ILE A 60 35.18 0.05 -2.18
N VAL A 61 34.61 -0.25 -1.01
CA VAL A 61 33.57 -1.28 -0.87
C VAL A 61 32.33 -0.93 -1.69
N ALA A 62 31.88 0.32 -1.68
CA ALA A 62 30.74 0.76 -2.49
C ALA A 62 31.01 0.61 -4.00
N LEU A 63 32.21 0.96 -4.47
CA LEU A 63 32.62 0.81 -5.87
C LEU A 63 32.67 -0.67 -6.29
N ILE A 64 33.30 -1.53 -5.47
CA ILE A 64 33.35 -2.98 -5.74
C ILE A 64 31.94 -3.57 -5.75
N ALA A 65 31.10 -3.22 -4.76
CA ALA A 65 29.73 -3.71 -4.70
C ALA A 65 28.88 -3.23 -5.89
N SER A 66 29.10 -2.02 -6.39
CA SER A 66 28.46 -1.50 -7.60
C SER A 66 28.87 -2.28 -8.85
N LEU A 67 30.16 -2.60 -8.99
CA LEU A 67 30.70 -3.40 -10.09
C LEU A 67 30.18 -4.85 -10.07
N VAL A 68 29.91 -5.40 -8.89
CA VAL A 68 29.30 -6.73 -8.74
C VAL A 68 27.79 -6.68 -8.98
N TRP A 69 27.12 -5.62 -8.54
CA TRP A 69 25.66 -5.51 -8.66
C TRP A 69 25.20 -5.41 -10.13
N LEU A 70 25.87 -4.59 -10.95
CA LEU A 70 25.49 -4.41 -12.36
C LEU A 70 25.35 -5.73 -13.15
N PRO A 71 26.36 -6.63 -13.20
CA PRO A 71 26.25 -7.90 -13.92
C PRO A 71 25.18 -8.82 -13.33
N LEU A 72 25.01 -8.85 -12.00
CA LEU A 72 23.94 -9.64 -11.37
C LEU A 72 22.56 -9.13 -11.77
N GLN A 73 22.38 -7.81 -11.87
CA GLN A 73 21.14 -7.19 -12.33
C GLN A 73 20.85 -7.53 -13.80
N ALA A 74 21.90 -7.53 -14.63
CA ALA A 74 21.80 -7.86 -16.05
C ALA A 74 21.40 -9.32 -16.28
N LEU A 75 22.03 -10.25 -15.55
CA LEU A 75 21.65 -11.67 -15.55
C LEU A 75 20.21 -11.88 -15.09
N ARG A 76 19.76 -11.14 -14.07
CA ARG A 76 18.38 -11.24 -13.57
C ARG A 76 17.33 -10.78 -14.59
N ALA A 77 17.69 -9.81 -15.43
CA ALA A 77 16.80 -9.20 -16.42
C ALA A 77 16.79 -9.94 -17.77
N THR A 78 17.94 -10.46 -18.21
CA THR A 78 18.12 -11.03 -19.56
C THR A 78 18.34 -12.54 -19.58
N GLY A 79 18.51 -13.18 -18.41
CA GLY A 79 18.99 -14.55 -18.35
C GLY A 79 20.45 -14.66 -18.81
N ASP A 80 20.81 -15.83 -19.35
CA ASP A 80 22.16 -16.10 -19.89
C ASP A 80 22.19 -16.11 -21.43
N GLU A 81 21.18 -15.54 -22.08
CA GLU A 81 20.96 -15.71 -23.52
C GLU A 81 21.94 -14.93 -24.40
N ILE A 82 22.33 -13.72 -23.97
CA ILE A 82 23.15 -12.79 -24.75
C ILE A 82 24.58 -12.62 -24.18
N GLY A 83 24.90 -13.35 -23.11
CA GLY A 83 26.18 -13.26 -22.40
C GLY A 83 26.34 -12.01 -21.54
N LEU A 84 27.18 -12.13 -20.49
CA LEU A 84 27.29 -11.14 -19.41
C LEU A 84 27.66 -9.73 -19.88
N PHE A 85 28.57 -9.61 -20.84
CA PHE A 85 29.03 -8.30 -21.33
C PHE A 85 27.94 -7.56 -22.11
N ALA A 86 27.28 -8.24 -23.06
CA ALA A 86 26.20 -7.64 -23.84
C ALA A 86 25.00 -7.31 -22.95
N ALA A 87 24.64 -8.20 -22.02
CA ALA A 87 23.61 -7.95 -21.02
C ALA A 87 23.93 -6.72 -20.15
N SER A 88 25.16 -6.63 -19.63
CA SER A 88 25.57 -5.47 -18.82
C SER A 88 25.54 -4.17 -19.63
N ARG A 89 26.01 -4.20 -20.89
CA ARG A 89 25.94 -3.05 -21.80
C ARG A 89 24.50 -2.63 -22.07
N LEU A 90 23.61 -3.58 -22.32
CA LEU A 90 22.18 -3.33 -22.55
C LEU A 90 21.56 -2.64 -21.34
N ILE A 91 21.78 -3.16 -20.13
CA ILE A 91 21.28 -2.54 -18.89
C ILE A 91 21.85 -1.13 -18.71
N VAL A 92 23.14 -0.92 -18.94
CA VAL A 92 23.76 0.40 -18.79
C VAL A 92 23.16 1.43 -19.75
N VAL A 93 22.96 1.07 -21.01
CA VAL A 93 22.57 2.01 -22.08
C VAL A 93 21.06 2.22 -22.15
N GLU A 94 20.27 1.19 -21.90
CA GLU A 94 18.82 1.24 -22.16
C GLU A 94 17.99 1.43 -20.89
N THR A 95 18.60 1.44 -19.69
CA THR A 95 17.84 1.50 -18.43
C THR A 95 18.22 2.69 -17.57
N VAL A 96 17.21 3.28 -16.93
CA VAL A 96 17.37 4.32 -15.90
C VAL A 96 18.27 3.84 -14.76
N PHE A 97 18.15 2.56 -14.39
CA PHE A 97 18.99 1.89 -13.41
C PHE A 97 20.48 2.00 -13.77
N GLY A 98 20.83 1.62 -15.00
CA GLY A 98 22.20 1.63 -15.50
C GLY A 98 22.85 3.01 -15.45
N HIS A 99 22.14 4.03 -15.93
CA HIS A 99 22.59 5.42 -15.87
C HIS A 99 22.77 5.91 -14.43
N ALA A 100 21.79 5.66 -13.55
CA ALA A 100 21.87 6.06 -12.15
C ALA A 100 23.06 5.40 -11.44
N LEU A 101 23.34 4.13 -11.73
CA LEU A 101 24.47 3.41 -11.15
C LEU A 101 25.81 3.95 -11.65
N LEU A 102 25.93 4.29 -12.94
CA LEU A 102 27.13 4.93 -13.49
C LEU A 102 27.37 6.31 -12.89
N ILE A 103 26.33 7.14 -12.77
CA ILE A 103 26.45 8.47 -12.14
C ILE A 103 26.91 8.30 -10.69
N ARG A 104 26.29 7.39 -9.93
CA ARG A 104 26.69 7.10 -8.55
C ARG A 104 28.14 6.61 -8.45
N PHE A 105 28.56 5.74 -9.36
CA PHE A 105 29.94 5.27 -9.45
C PHE A 105 30.92 6.43 -9.69
N GLY A 106 30.61 7.31 -10.65
CA GLY A 106 31.40 8.52 -10.94
C GLY A 106 31.48 9.48 -9.74
N LEU A 107 30.36 9.69 -9.04
CA LEU A 107 30.31 10.51 -7.82
C LEU A 107 31.19 9.91 -6.71
N LEU A 108 31.11 8.59 -6.48
CA LEU A 108 31.93 7.88 -5.50
C LEU A 108 33.43 7.98 -5.81
N ALA A 109 33.80 7.85 -7.09
CA ALA A 109 35.18 8.06 -7.53
C ALA A 109 35.64 9.51 -7.32
N LEU A 110 34.81 10.50 -7.63
CA LEU A 110 35.13 11.91 -7.41
C LEU A 110 35.28 12.26 -5.92
N ILE A 111 34.50 11.62 -5.04
CA ILE A 111 34.65 11.79 -3.58
C ILE A 111 36.03 11.30 -3.12
N LEU A 112 36.56 10.21 -3.68
CA LEU A 112 37.88 9.68 -3.31
C LEU A 112 38.99 10.72 -3.56
N GLU A 113 38.90 11.43 -4.69
CA GLU A 113 39.82 12.53 -5.03
C GLU A 113 39.55 13.79 -4.21
N ALA A 114 38.29 14.21 -4.13
CA ALA A 114 37.89 15.42 -3.42
C ALA A 114 38.24 15.34 -1.92
N ALA A 115 37.99 14.21 -1.28
CA ALA A 115 38.24 13.97 0.14
C ALA A 115 39.53 13.18 0.43
N GLY A 116 40.49 13.18 -0.50
CA GLY A 116 41.81 12.54 -0.30
C GLY A 116 42.60 13.09 0.89
N ASP A 117 42.31 14.33 1.31
CA ASP A 117 42.76 14.90 2.58
C ASP A 117 41.61 15.64 3.29
N LEU A 118 41.21 15.13 4.45
CA LEU A 118 40.15 15.71 5.29
C LEU A 118 40.56 17.01 6.04
N ARG A 119 41.75 17.58 5.80
CA ARG A 119 42.16 18.86 6.40
C ARG A 119 41.38 20.06 5.87
N SER A 120 41.08 20.10 4.58
CA SER A 120 40.40 21.25 3.95
C SER A 120 38.88 21.17 4.12
N LEU A 121 38.31 22.10 4.90
CA LEU A 121 36.86 22.17 5.12
C LEU A 121 36.06 22.35 3.83
N TRP A 122 36.58 23.13 2.87
CA TRP A 122 35.96 23.30 1.56
C TRP A 122 35.87 21.97 0.80
N ARG A 123 36.98 21.22 0.73
CA ARG A 123 37.03 19.91 0.07
C ARG A 123 36.09 18.91 0.73
N VAL A 124 36.05 18.87 2.07
CA VAL A 124 35.13 18.01 2.82
C VAL A 124 33.68 18.42 2.58
N GLY A 125 33.37 19.71 2.58
CA GLY A 125 32.03 20.22 2.28
C GLY A 125 31.57 19.84 0.88
N PHE A 126 32.43 20.06 -0.13
CA PHE A 126 32.16 19.65 -1.51
C PHE A 126 31.96 18.13 -1.64
N ALA A 127 32.84 17.32 -1.04
CA ALA A 127 32.70 15.87 -1.00
C ALA A 127 31.41 15.42 -0.30
N THR A 128 30.96 16.14 0.74
CA THR A 128 29.70 15.87 1.43
C THR A 128 28.50 16.09 0.51
N LEU A 129 28.52 17.14 -0.33
CA LEU A 129 27.48 17.38 -1.33
C LEU A 129 27.45 16.28 -2.41
N LEU A 130 28.62 15.84 -2.88
CA LEU A 130 28.72 14.71 -3.81
C LEU A 130 28.20 13.41 -3.19
N ALA A 131 28.52 13.15 -1.92
CA ALA A 131 28.04 11.99 -1.20
C ALA A 131 26.52 12.04 -0.98
N ALA A 132 25.97 13.21 -0.67
CA ALA A 132 24.53 13.44 -0.61
C ALA A 132 23.87 13.13 -1.96
N ALA A 133 24.41 13.69 -3.06
CA ALA A 133 23.92 13.41 -4.41
C ALA A 133 23.93 11.90 -4.72
N ALA A 134 25.02 11.21 -4.39
CA ALA A 134 25.18 9.77 -4.62
C ALA A 134 24.11 8.94 -3.88
N VAL A 135 23.84 9.23 -2.60
CA VAL A 135 22.83 8.48 -1.83
C VAL A 135 21.39 8.86 -2.19
N THR A 136 21.16 10.08 -2.69
CA THR A 136 19.83 10.50 -3.18
C THR A 136 19.45 9.87 -4.52
N LEU A 137 20.38 9.24 -5.25
CA LEU A 137 20.08 8.47 -6.46
C LEU A 137 19.38 7.14 -6.18
N GLN A 138 19.25 6.73 -4.91
CA GLN A 138 18.64 5.45 -4.52
C GLN A 138 17.28 5.13 -5.18
N PRO A 139 16.33 6.06 -5.37
CA PRO A 139 15.04 5.75 -5.98
C PRO A 139 15.17 5.22 -7.42
N TRP A 140 16.14 5.72 -8.17
CA TRP A 140 16.40 5.34 -9.57
C TRP A 140 17.17 4.03 -9.69
N LEU A 141 17.67 3.48 -8.58
CA LEU A 141 18.34 2.18 -8.51
C LEU A 141 17.38 1.04 -8.14
N GLY A 142 16.07 1.30 -8.11
CA GLY A 142 15.04 0.32 -7.78
C GLY A 142 13.72 0.59 -8.51
N HIS A 143 12.66 -0.15 -8.15
CA HIS A 143 11.36 -0.05 -8.82
C HIS A 143 10.66 1.31 -8.67
N ALA A 144 11.07 2.11 -7.67
CA ALA A 144 10.54 3.47 -7.50
C ALA A 144 10.83 4.38 -8.70
N ALA A 145 11.82 4.06 -9.56
CA ALA A 145 12.07 4.79 -10.79
C ALA A 145 10.87 4.76 -11.77
N ALA A 146 10.02 3.74 -11.67
CA ALA A 146 8.82 3.58 -12.49
C ALA A 146 7.55 4.13 -11.84
N ALA A 147 7.66 4.85 -10.71
CA ALA A 147 6.51 5.44 -10.04
C ALA A 147 5.84 6.51 -10.93
N SER A 148 4.50 6.53 -10.95
CA SER A 148 3.71 7.48 -11.74
C SER A 148 3.78 8.92 -11.25
N THR A 149 4.20 9.14 -9.99
CA THR A 149 4.35 10.47 -9.39
C THR A 149 5.75 10.64 -8.80
N PRO A 150 6.31 11.87 -8.78
CA PRO A 150 7.63 12.13 -8.21
C PRO A 150 7.67 12.04 -6.67
N ALA A 151 6.51 11.90 -6.01
CA ALA A 151 6.39 11.91 -4.56
C ALA A 151 7.16 10.73 -3.92
N LEU A 152 6.98 9.51 -4.44
CA LEU A 152 7.65 8.32 -3.89
C LEU A 152 9.18 8.39 -4.08
N PRO A 153 9.72 8.73 -5.28
CA PRO A 153 11.14 8.96 -5.45
C PRO A 153 11.72 10.02 -4.51
N LEU A 154 11.06 11.16 -4.36
CA LEU A 154 11.51 12.22 -3.46
C LEU A 154 11.55 11.75 -2.00
N GLN A 155 10.52 11.03 -1.54
CA GLN A 155 10.49 10.48 -0.19
C GLN A 155 11.62 9.48 0.05
N ILE A 156 11.91 8.60 -0.90
CA ILE A 156 13.03 7.63 -0.81
C ILE A 156 14.37 8.37 -0.76
N ALA A 157 14.59 9.38 -1.60
CA ALA A 157 15.83 10.16 -1.62
C ALA A 157 16.06 10.90 -0.29
N LEU A 158 15.02 11.52 0.27
CA LEU A 158 15.09 12.18 1.58
C LEU A 158 15.33 11.17 2.71
N HIS A 159 14.66 10.02 2.65
CA HIS A 159 14.83 8.94 3.63
C HIS A 159 16.26 8.41 3.64
N THR A 160 16.86 8.17 2.47
CA THR A 160 18.21 7.61 2.35
C THR A 160 19.28 8.63 2.72
N ALA A 161 19.11 9.91 2.34
CA ALA A 161 19.99 10.98 2.80
C ALA A 161 19.98 11.11 4.33
N ALA A 162 18.78 11.12 4.94
CA ALA A 162 18.65 11.16 6.39
C ALA A 162 19.25 9.92 7.08
N ALA A 163 19.05 8.73 6.51
CA ALA A 163 19.68 7.50 7.00
C ALA A 163 21.21 7.56 6.96
N GLY A 164 21.79 8.21 5.94
CA GLY A 164 23.23 8.41 5.83
C GLY A 164 23.79 9.38 6.87
N LEU A 165 23.06 10.46 7.15
CA LEU A 165 23.43 11.44 8.18
C LEU A 165 23.28 10.91 9.61
N TRP A 166 22.42 9.91 9.83
CA TRP A 166 22.23 9.28 11.14
C TRP A 166 23.01 7.96 11.26
N ILE A 167 22.54 6.89 10.62
CA ILE A 167 23.12 5.54 10.74
C ILE A 167 24.50 5.48 10.08
N GLY A 168 24.64 6.06 8.88
CA GLY A 168 25.93 6.11 8.17
C GLY A 168 27.02 6.87 8.92
N ALA A 169 26.65 7.79 9.81
CA ALA A 169 27.59 8.55 10.61
C ALA A 169 28.09 7.81 11.86
N LEU A 170 27.38 6.76 12.32
CA LEU A 170 27.70 6.06 13.58
C LEU A 170 29.10 5.45 13.63
N PRO A 171 29.66 4.83 12.56
CA PRO A 171 31.02 4.30 12.60
C PRO A 171 32.06 5.40 12.84
N ALA A 172 31.91 6.54 12.15
CA ALA A 172 32.79 7.70 12.31
C ALA A 172 32.61 8.37 13.69
N LEU A 173 31.37 8.46 14.18
CA LEU A 173 31.06 8.98 15.50
C LEU A 173 31.67 8.10 16.61
N LEU A 174 31.59 6.77 16.47
CA LEU A 174 32.20 5.82 17.39
C LEU A 174 33.72 6.02 17.45
N LEU A 175 34.38 6.16 16.30
CA LEU A 175 35.81 6.46 16.21
C LEU A 175 36.16 7.80 16.87
N ALA A 176 35.37 8.84 16.63
CA ALA A 176 35.58 10.17 17.20
C ALA A 176 35.37 10.16 18.72
N ALA A 177 34.29 9.57 19.21
CA ALA A 177 34.00 9.45 20.64
C ALA A 177 35.04 8.59 21.39
N ALA A 178 35.63 7.61 20.72
CA ALA A 178 36.65 6.75 21.30
C ALA A 178 38.03 7.41 21.38
N GLN A 179 38.42 8.21 20.38
CA GLN A 179 39.79 8.72 20.23
C GLN A 179 39.97 10.17 20.68
N LEU A 180 38.96 11.03 20.56
CA LEU A 180 39.06 12.42 20.99
C LEU A 180 39.12 12.53 22.53
N PRO A 181 39.68 13.60 23.09
CA PRO A 181 39.52 13.87 24.52
C PRO A 181 38.06 14.11 24.90
N ILE A 182 37.72 14.00 26.19
CA ILE A 182 36.33 13.98 26.67
C ILE A 182 35.55 15.22 26.25
N ALA A 183 36.16 16.41 26.29
CA ALA A 183 35.48 17.67 25.96
C ALA A 183 35.09 17.74 24.48
N GLU A 184 35.99 17.37 23.57
CA GLU A 184 35.79 17.39 22.13
C GLU A 184 34.89 16.25 21.68
N ALA A 185 35.02 15.07 22.29
CA ALA A 185 34.08 13.96 22.10
C ALA A 185 32.67 14.39 22.49
N THR A 186 32.50 15.03 23.65
CA THR A 186 31.20 15.54 24.12
C THR A 186 30.64 16.59 23.16
N THR A 187 31.47 17.51 22.71
CA THR A 187 31.06 18.55 21.75
C THR A 187 30.62 17.94 20.41
N THR A 188 31.37 16.97 19.89
CA THR A 188 31.06 16.26 18.64
C THR A 188 29.73 15.50 18.77
N VAL A 189 29.53 14.76 19.87
CA VAL A 189 28.29 14.02 20.14
C VAL A 189 27.09 14.96 20.29
N ARG A 190 27.25 16.11 20.96
CA ARG A 190 26.18 17.12 21.07
C ARG A 190 25.79 17.72 19.73
N ARG A 191 26.77 18.05 18.88
CA ARG A 191 26.53 18.53 17.51
C ARG A 191 25.82 17.48 16.67
N PHE A 192 26.28 16.24 16.74
CA PHE A 192 25.64 15.12 16.07
C PHE A 192 24.20 14.91 16.55
N SER A 193 23.90 15.11 17.84
CA SER A 193 22.55 14.90 18.37
C SER A 193 21.49 15.82 17.71
N TRP A 194 21.86 17.03 17.27
CA TRP A 194 20.95 17.90 16.51
C TRP A 194 20.73 17.41 15.08
N LEU A 195 21.80 17.02 14.40
CA LEU A 195 21.73 16.40 13.08
C LEU A 195 20.88 15.12 13.11
N GLY A 196 21.12 14.27 14.10
CA GLY A 196 20.39 13.03 14.34
C GLY A 196 18.91 13.27 14.60
N LEU A 197 18.54 14.31 15.36
CA LEU A 197 17.13 14.64 15.58
C LEU A 197 16.41 15.02 14.28
N ALA A 198 17.03 15.85 13.43
CA ALA A 198 16.49 16.21 12.13
C ALA A 198 16.38 14.99 11.20
N ALA A 199 17.44 14.17 11.14
CA ALA A 199 17.46 12.95 10.33
C ALA A 199 16.38 11.95 10.77
N VAL A 200 16.23 11.72 12.07
CA VAL A 200 15.19 10.84 12.63
C VAL A 200 13.79 11.33 12.29
N GLY A 201 13.53 12.64 12.43
CA GLY A 201 12.25 13.24 12.04
C GLY A 201 11.94 13.03 10.56
N THR A 202 12.93 13.25 9.69
CA THR A 202 12.80 13.00 8.25
C THR A 202 12.54 11.53 7.93
N ILE A 203 13.26 10.60 8.58
CA ILE A 203 13.07 9.15 8.39
C ILE A 203 11.67 8.72 8.82
N ALA A 204 11.18 9.21 9.96
CA ALA A 204 9.84 8.90 10.46
C ALA A 204 8.76 9.44 9.51
N ALA A 205 8.83 10.71 9.13
CA ALA A 205 7.86 11.33 8.23
C ALA A 205 7.83 10.65 6.86
N THR A 206 9.00 10.48 6.23
CA THR A 206 9.09 9.81 4.92
C THR A 206 8.71 8.34 5.01
N GLY A 207 9.00 7.64 6.11
CA GLY A 207 8.62 6.24 6.31
C GLY A 207 7.10 6.05 6.38
N LEU A 208 6.41 6.93 7.10
CA LEU A 208 4.94 6.95 7.17
C LEU A 208 4.33 7.23 5.79
N LEU A 209 4.79 8.27 5.11
CA LEU A 209 4.29 8.63 3.77
C LEU A 209 4.52 7.51 2.74
N GLN A 210 5.67 6.83 2.81
CA GLN A 210 5.96 5.67 1.95
C GLN A 210 5.09 4.46 2.26
N SER A 211 4.72 4.24 3.52
CA SER A 211 3.93 3.08 3.92
C SER A 211 2.51 3.10 3.35
N LEU A 212 1.92 4.28 3.16
CA LEU A 212 0.54 4.42 2.67
C LEU A 212 0.32 3.74 1.30
N PRO A 213 1.06 4.09 0.23
CA PRO A 213 0.87 3.45 -1.08
C PRO A 213 1.47 2.03 -1.15
N LEU A 214 2.46 1.69 -0.33
CA LEU A 214 3.15 0.40 -0.43
C LEU A 214 2.47 -0.72 0.38
N VAL A 215 1.83 -0.37 1.50
CA VAL A 215 1.12 -1.33 2.35
C VAL A 215 -0.35 -1.39 1.99
N GLY A 216 -0.97 -0.25 1.65
CA GLY A 216 -2.39 -0.18 1.36
C GLY A 216 -3.22 -0.16 2.65
N ASP A 217 -3.71 -1.32 3.07
CA ASP A 217 -4.63 -1.47 4.20
C ASP A 217 -4.08 -2.35 5.33
N LEU A 218 -4.92 -2.62 6.34
CA LEU A 218 -4.55 -3.48 7.48
C LEU A 218 -4.22 -4.90 7.05
N GLY A 219 -4.90 -5.42 6.02
CA GLY A 219 -4.58 -6.71 5.42
C GLY A 219 -3.18 -6.69 4.84
N GLY A 220 -2.84 -5.66 4.06
CA GLY A 220 -1.48 -5.43 3.56
C GLY A 220 -0.42 -5.36 4.68
N LEU A 221 -0.75 -4.78 5.83
CA LEU A 221 0.20 -4.62 6.95
C LEU A 221 0.45 -5.91 7.75
N PHE A 222 -0.62 -6.65 8.07
CA PHE A 222 -0.54 -7.81 8.96
C PHE A 222 -0.57 -9.15 8.23
N GLY A 223 -1.14 -9.19 7.02
CA GLY A 223 -1.40 -10.40 6.25
C GLY A 223 -0.46 -10.63 5.06
N THR A 224 0.60 -9.81 4.90
CA THR A 224 1.59 -9.99 3.83
C THR A 224 3.01 -10.10 4.39
N PRO A 225 3.93 -10.83 3.72
CA PRO A 225 5.35 -10.86 4.09
C PRO A 225 5.98 -9.46 4.10
N TYR A 226 5.56 -8.59 3.17
CA TYR A 226 6.00 -7.20 3.10
C TYR A 226 5.64 -6.42 4.38
N GLY A 227 4.37 -6.49 4.79
CA GLY A 227 3.86 -5.82 5.98
C GLY A 227 4.53 -6.28 7.26
N LEU A 228 4.71 -7.60 7.43
CA LEU A 228 5.41 -8.16 8.60
C LEU A 228 6.87 -7.71 8.69
N LEU A 229 7.58 -7.66 7.56
CA LEU A 229 8.95 -7.18 7.53
C LEU A 229 9.04 -5.68 7.83
N LEU A 230 8.08 -4.89 7.36
CA LEU A 230 7.95 -3.47 7.69
C LEU A 230 7.69 -3.27 9.19
N LEU A 231 6.81 -4.07 9.81
CA LEU A 231 6.57 -4.05 11.25
C LEU A 231 7.85 -4.38 12.03
N GLY A 232 8.61 -5.38 11.59
CA GLY A 232 9.93 -5.68 12.16
C GLY A 232 10.89 -4.48 12.06
N LYS A 233 10.95 -3.82 10.89
CA LYS A 233 11.79 -2.62 10.68
C LYS A 233 11.33 -1.48 11.58
N ALA A 234 10.02 -1.29 11.76
CA ALA A 234 9.45 -0.30 12.66
C ALA A 234 9.80 -0.58 14.13
N ALA A 235 9.81 -1.86 14.55
CA ALA A 235 10.24 -2.25 15.89
C ALA A 235 11.74 -1.99 16.14
N VAL A 236 12.59 -2.30 15.15
CA VAL A 236 14.03 -1.94 15.19
C VAL A 236 14.21 -0.43 15.27
N PHE A 237 13.46 0.34 14.47
CA PHE A 237 13.49 1.79 14.50
C PHE A 237 13.05 2.35 15.86
N ALA A 238 11.98 1.83 16.46
CA ALA A 238 11.54 2.21 17.80
C ALA A 238 12.61 1.92 18.87
N THR A 239 13.31 0.79 18.75
CA THR A 239 14.44 0.44 19.62
C THR A 239 15.60 1.42 19.44
N LEU A 240 15.94 1.77 18.21
CA LEU A 240 16.95 2.80 17.90
C LEU A 240 16.57 4.18 18.47
N LEU A 241 15.28 4.56 18.42
CA LEU A 241 14.82 5.80 19.04
C LEU A 241 15.01 5.80 20.55
N ALA A 242 14.71 4.68 21.22
CA ALA A 242 14.92 4.53 22.65
C ALA A 242 16.42 4.65 23.03
N LEU A 243 17.30 4.03 22.25
CA LEU A 243 18.75 4.16 22.41
C LEU A 243 19.24 5.58 22.13
N ALA A 244 18.74 6.24 21.08
CA ALA A 244 19.08 7.61 20.76
C ALA A 244 18.66 8.59 21.87
N ALA A 245 17.49 8.37 22.47
CA ALA A 245 17.02 9.12 23.63
C ALA A 245 17.90 8.85 24.86
N LEU A 246 18.25 7.59 25.14
CA LEU A 246 19.19 7.22 26.20
C LEU A 246 20.56 7.89 26.00
N ASN A 247 21.05 7.92 24.76
CA ASN A 247 22.30 8.56 24.38
C ASN A 247 22.24 10.07 24.63
N ARG A 248 21.15 10.74 24.19
CA ARG A 248 20.98 12.18 24.35
C ARG A 248 20.82 12.61 25.79
N PHE A 249 19.93 11.97 26.54
CA PHE A 249 19.51 12.44 27.87
C PHE A 249 20.30 11.85 29.03
N VAL A 250 20.97 10.70 28.84
CA VAL A 250 21.68 10.02 29.94
C VAL A 250 23.17 9.83 29.63
N LEU A 251 23.52 9.22 28.49
CA LEU A 251 24.91 8.84 28.24
C LEU A 251 25.80 10.00 27.79
N THR A 252 25.26 10.99 27.07
CA THR A 252 26.02 12.20 26.69
C THR A 252 26.37 13.06 27.91
N PRO A 253 25.44 13.33 28.87
CA PRO A 253 25.82 13.96 30.13
C PRO A 253 26.85 13.16 30.93
N ARG A 254 26.76 11.82 30.95
CA ARG A 254 27.74 10.96 31.62
C ARG A 254 29.11 10.96 30.95
N LEU A 255 29.17 11.07 29.61
CA LEU A 255 30.42 11.26 28.89
C LEU A 255 31.12 12.54 29.36
N ALA A 256 30.38 13.64 29.52
CA ALA A 256 30.93 14.90 30.03
C ALA A 256 31.51 14.77 31.45
N ALA A 257 30.98 13.85 32.26
CA ALA A 257 31.50 13.46 33.58
C ALA A 257 32.61 12.39 33.54
N GLY A 258 33.08 12.00 32.35
CA GLY A 258 34.19 11.07 32.14
C GLY A 258 33.81 9.60 31.88
N ALA A 259 32.53 9.23 32.00
CA ALA A 259 32.07 7.87 31.75
C ALA A 259 31.88 7.58 30.24
N ARG A 260 32.98 7.31 29.54
CA ARG A 260 33.00 7.08 28.08
C ARG A 260 32.43 5.73 27.65
N ARG A 261 32.80 4.64 28.35
CA ARG A 261 32.52 3.25 27.92
C ARG A 261 31.03 2.95 27.65
N PRO A 262 30.07 3.39 28.49
CA PRO A 262 28.65 3.12 28.24
C PRO A 262 28.15 3.73 26.92
N LEU A 263 28.61 4.93 26.57
CA LEU A 263 28.22 5.58 25.31
C LEU A 263 28.78 4.82 24.11
N LEU A 264 30.03 4.38 24.16
CA LEU A 264 30.64 3.61 23.06
C LEU A 264 29.89 2.29 22.80
N ILE A 265 29.51 1.58 23.86
CA ILE A 265 28.71 0.35 23.76
C ILE A 265 27.35 0.65 23.13
N SER A 266 26.68 1.72 23.57
CA SER A 266 25.38 2.13 23.02
C SER A 266 25.47 2.46 21.53
N ILE A 267 26.47 3.26 21.10
CA ILE A 267 26.69 3.58 19.68
C ILE A 267 26.99 2.31 18.88
N ALA A 268 27.74 1.35 19.42
CA ALA A 268 28.01 0.09 18.74
C ALA A 268 26.74 -0.78 18.58
N ILE A 269 25.87 -0.81 19.59
CA ILE A 269 24.56 -1.49 19.50
C ILE A 269 23.66 -0.79 18.48
N GLU A 270 23.60 0.55 18.50
CA GLU A 270 22.86 1.34 17.50
C GLU A 270 23.37 1.05 16.08
N LEU A 271 24.68 0.95 15.89
CA LEU A 271 25.27 0.60 14.60
C LEU A 271 24.85 -0.81 14.14
N ALA A 272 24.89 -1.80 15.03
CA ALA A 272 24.45 -3.16 14.71
C ALA A 272 22.96 -3.22 14.33
N LEU A 273 22.10 -2.53 15.09
CA LEU A 273 20.67 -2.43 14.79
C LEU A 273 20.41 -1.64 13.50
N GLY A 274 21.17 -0.57 13.24
CA GLY A 274 21.10 0.23 12.02
C GLY A 274 21.48 -0.58 10.77
N ILE A 275 22.52 -1.40 10.86
CA ILE A 275 22.88 -2.38 9.81
C ILE A 275 21.72 -3.33 9.56
N GLY A 276 21.10 -3.86 10.61
CA GLY A 276 19.90 -4.70 10.51
C GLY A 276 18.75 -3.98 9.79
N ALA A 277 18.45 -2.73 10.16
CA ALA A 277 17.40 -1.93 9.54
C ALA A 277 17.65 -1.66 8.05
N ILE A 278 18.91 -1.42 7.65
CA ILE A 278 19.29 -1.26 6.23
C ILE A 278 19.13 -2.58 5.47
N ALA A 279 19.55 -3.71 6.06
CA ALA A 279 19.36 -5.03 5.46
C ALA A 279 17.87 -5.36 5.26
N MET A 280 17.02 -5.08 6.25
CA MET A 280 15.56 -5.23 6.15
C MET A 280 14.98 -4.33 5.05
N ALA A 281 15.46 -3.09 4.91
CA ALA A 281 15.04 -2.19 3.84
C ALA A 281 15.43 -2.71 2.44
N ALA A 282 16.64 -3.26 2.30
CA ALA A 282 17.09 -3.89 1.06
C ALA A 282 16.27 -5.15 0.73
N TRP A 283 15.83 -5.89 1.74
CA TRP A 283 14.94 -7.04 1.57
C TRP A 283 13.53 -6.60 1.14
N LEU A 284 12.95 -5.58 1.79
CA LEU A 284 11.66 -4.98 1.42
C LEU A 284 11.65 -4.51 -0.04
N ALA A 285 12.75 -3.92 -0.53
CA ALA A 285 12.87 -3.45 -1.91
C ALA A 285 12.78 -4.56 -2.97
N ASN A 286 12.81 -5.84 -2.57
CA ASN A 286 12.69 -7.01 -3.44
C ASN A 286 11.45 -7.86 -3.11
N GLN A 287 10.51 -7.34 -2.34
CA GLN A 287 9.21 -7.97 -2.09
C GLN A 287 8.14 -7.22 -2.89
N PRO A 288 7.09 -7.91 -3.38
CA PRO A 288 5.92 -7.22 -3.86
C PRO A 288 5.40 -6.32 -2.72
N PRO A 289 5.01 -5.06 -3.00
CA PRO A 289 4.35 -4.23 -2.00
C PRO A 289 3.11 -4.94 -1.46
N GLY A 290 2.83 -4.79 -0.17
CA GLY A 290 1.66 -5.42 0.46
C GLY A 290 0.33 -5.01 -0.19
N ALA A 291 0.27 -3.83 -0.80
CA ALA A 291 -0.89 -3.38 -1.56
C ALA A 291 -1.15 -4.19 -2.84
N HIS A 292 -0.16 -4.92 -3.36
CA HIS A 292 -0.24 -5.68 -4.62
C HIS A 292 -0.32 -7.20 -4.41
N GLU A 293 -0.39 -7.67 -3.17
CA GLU A 293 -0.46 -9.08 -2.83
C GLU A 293 -1.77 -9.35 -2.07
N PRO A 294 -2.51 -10.44 -2.39
CA PRO A 294 -3.72 -10.78 -1.64
C PRO A 294 -3.35 -11.12 -0.19
N PRO A 295 -3.80 -10.33 0.80
CA PRO A 295 -3.40 -10.54 2.18
C PRO A 295 -4.09 -11.77 2.78
N ALA A 296 -3.37 -12.48 3.65
CA ALA A 296 -3.91 -13.54 4.50
C ALA A 296 -4.02 -13.02 5.93
N TRP A 297 -5.23 -12.61 6.34
CA TRP A 297 -5.44 -12.03 7.66
C TRP A 297 -5.13 -13.05 8.77
N PRO A 298 -4.21 -12.75 9.71
CA PRO A 298 -3.72 -13.76 10.65
C PRO A 298 -4.54 -13.86 11.95
N PHE A 299 -5.50 -12.96 12.16
CA PHE A 299 -6.22 -12.84 13.44
C PHE A 299 -7.69 -13.30 13.31
N PRO A 300 -8.31 -13.84 14.38
CA PRO A 300 -9.72 -14.25 14.35
C PRO A 300 -10.70 -13.07 14.34
N LEU A 301 -10.22 -11.86 14.63
CA LEU A 301 -11.00 -10.64 14.70
C LEU A 301 -10.39 -9.59 13.77
N GLN A 302 -11.25 -8.74 13.19
CA GLN A 302 -10.85 -7.58 12.40
C GLN A 302 -11.58 -6.33 12.93
N PRO A 303 -11.01 -5.13 12.79
CA PRO A 303 -11.70 -3.89 13.12
C PRO A 303 -12.98 -3.73 12.29
N ASP A 304 -14.08 -3.34 12.93
CA ASP A 304 -15.34 -3.04 12.25
C ASP A 304 -15.37 -1.56 11.84
N LEU A 305 -14.67 -1.24 10.75
CA LEU A 305 -14.57 0.13 10.24
C LEU A 305 -15.88 0.67 9.65
N SER A 306 -16.90 -0.19 9.46
CA SER A 306 -18.21 0.26 8.97
C SER A 306 -18.95 1.17 9.95
N ARG A 307 -18.54 1.15 11.22
CA ARG A 307 -19.12 1.95 12.31
C ARG A 307 -18.27 3.14 12.71
N ILE A 308 -17.25 3.49 11.93
CA ILE A 308 -16.29 4.53 12.30
C ILE A 308 -16.96 5.90 12.52
N ASP A 309 -18.05 6.17 11.80
CA ASP A 309 -18.82 7.41 11.88
C ASP A 309 -19.85 7.42 13.03
N GLU A 310 -20.05 6.28 13.71
CA GLU A 310 -20.94 6.21 14.86
C GLU A 310 -20.29 6.89 16.07
N ALA A 311 -21.00 7.82 16.71
CA ALA A 311 -20.51 8.55 17.89
C ALA A 311 -20.06 7.62 19.05
N TYR A 312 -20.62 6.41 19.11
CA TYR A 312 -20.24 5.42 20.11
C TYR A 312 -18.89 4.75 19.83
N PHE A 313 -18.51 4.56 18.55
CA PHE A 313 -17.24 3.94 18.16
C PHE A 313 -16.05 4.73 18.71
N ALA A 314 -16.06 6.06 18.55
CA ALA A 314 -15.04 6.94 19.10
C ALA A 314 -14.93 6.82 20.64
N LYS A 315 -16.06 6.63 21.33
CA LYS A 315 -16.12 6.51 22.79
C LYS A 315 -15.45 5.22 23.27
N GLU A 316 -15.69 4.11 22.58
CA GLU A 316 -15.03 2.83 22.90
C GLU A 316 -13.54 2.84 22.52
N LEU A 317 -13.18 3.50 21.42
CA LEU A 317 -11.79 3.68 21.03
C LEU A 317 -11.00 4.47 22.08
N TRP A 318 -11.59 5.54 22.64
CA TRP A 318 -10.99 6.30 23.74
C TRP A 318 -10.81 5.48 25.01
N ARG A 319 -11.77 4.61 25.37
CA ARG A 319 -11.63 3.70 26.51
C ARG A 319 -10.48 2.72 26.31
N ALA A 320 -10.41 2.12 25.11
CA ALA A 320 -9.30 1.24 24.75
C ALA A 320 -7.96 1.99 24.84
N ALA A 321 -7.85 3.17 24.22
CA ALA A 321 -6.64 3.99 24.24
C ALA A 321 -6.23 4.40 25.67
N ALA A 322 -7.18 4.77 26.53
CA ALA A 322 -6.91 5.12 27.92
C ALA A 322 -6.33 3.93 28.69
N LEU A 323 -6.91 2.74 28.55
CA LEU A 323 -6.39 1.52 29.18
C LEU A 323 -4.98 1.18 28.68
N THR A 324 -4.74 1.23 27.36
CA THR A 324 -3.42 0.97 26.78
C THR A 324 -2.39 2.01 27.24
N GLY A 325 -2.80 3.27 27.37
CA GLY A 325 -1.98 4.35 27.90
C GLY A 325 -1.59 4.13 29.37
N VAL A 326 -2.52 3.68 30.21
CA VAL A 326 -2.25 3.33 31.62
C VAL A 326 -1.29 2.15 31.72
N VAL A 327 -1.47 1.11 30.90
CA VAL A 327 -0.53 -0.02 30.82
C VAL A 327 0.86 0.46 30.40
N GLY A 328 0.95 1.27 29.35
CA GLY A 328 2.22 1.82 28.85
C GLY A 328 2.94 2.68 29.90
N ALA A 329 2.20 3.56 30.59
CA ALA A 329 2.73 4.36 31.68
C ALA A 329 3.24 3.47 32.84
N GLY A 330 2.45 2.48 33.25
CA GLY A 330 2.85 1.49 34.26
C GLY A 330 4.13 0.75 33.88
N LEU A 331 4.22 0.23 32.66
CA LEU A 331 5.41 -0.48 32.16
C LEU A 331 6.63 0.45 32.05
N SER A 332 6.45 1.70 31.62
CA SER A 332 7.55 2.66 31.51
C SER A 332 8.24 2.95 32.86
N THR A 333 7.51 2.82 33.97
CA THR A 333 8.10 3.03 35.31
C THR A 333 9.11 1.96 35.71
N LEU A 334 9.10 0.79 35.05
CA LEU A 334 10.07 -0.29 35.28
C LEU A 334 11.51 0.15 34.95
N PHE A 335 11.69 1.16 34.10
CA PHE A 335 13.01 1.70 33.75
C PHE A 335 13.64 2.54 34.87
N TRP A 336 12.89 2.96 35.88
CA TRP A 336 13.40 3.73 37.01
C TRP A 336 13.37 2.92 38.30
N ARG A 337 14.55 2.74 38.92
CA ARG A 337 14.72 1.95 40.15
C ARG A 337 13.78 2.36 41.30
N ARG A 338 13.40 3.64 41.37
CA ARG A 338 12.58 4.20 42.46
C ARG A 338 11.08 3.94 42.30
N THR A 339 10.59 3.74 41.07
CA THR A 339 9.14 3.60 40.76
C THR A 339 8.74 2.21 40.28
N ARG A 340 9.71 1.29 40.10
CA ARG A 340 9.51 -0.06 39.55
C ARG A 340 8.43 -0.93 40.20
N LEU A 341 8.08 -0.70 41.48
CA LEU A 341 7.03 -1.45 42.18
C LEU A 341 5.71 -0.67 42.27
N ILE A 342 5.79 0.65 42.45
CA ILE A 342 4.62 1.51 42.66
C ILE A 342 3.89 1.76 41.35
N GLY A 343 4.61 1.95 40.25
CA GLY A 343 4.01 2.27 38.95
C GLY A 343 3.13 1.16 38.37
N PRO A 344 3.58 -0.11 38.34
CA PRO A 344 2.72 -1.22 37.88
C PRO A 344 1.50 -1.43 38.79
N LEU A 345 1.66 -1.26 40.11
CA LEU A 345 0.55 -1.38 41.06
C LEU A 345 -0.50 -0.26 40.85
N ALA A 346 -0.05 0.99 40.68
CA ALA A 346 -0.93 2.12 40.38
C ALA A 346 -1.65 1.93 39.04
N ALA A 347 -0.96 1.41 38.01
CA ALA A 347 -1.58 1.07 36.74
C ALA A 347 -2.64 -0.04 36.88
N ALA A 348 -2.37 -1.09 37.66
CA ALA A 348 -3.34 -2.15 37.92
C ALA A 348 -4.61 -1.61 38.61
N ILE A 349 -4.46 -0.73 39.61
CA ILE A 349 -5.58 -0.07 40.28
C ILE A 349 -6.36 0.81 39.28
N ALA A 350 -5.67 1.61 38.47
CA ALA A 350 -6.31 2.46 37.48
C ALA A 350 -7.08 1.64 36.42
N ILE A 351 -6.55 0.50 35.96
CA ILE A 351 -7.23 -0.43 35.05
C ILE A 351 -8.51 -0.98 35.69
N ALA A 352 -8.47 -1.35 36.98
CA ALA A 352 -9.64 -1.86 37.69
C ALA A 352 -10.76 -0.82 37.87
N LEU A 353 -10.42 0.48 37.85
CA LEU A 353 -11.37 1.60 38.01
C LEU A 353 -11.89 2.15 36.68
N LEU A 354 -11.21 1.89 35.56
CA LEU A 354 -11.61 2.39 34.25
C LEU A 354 -12.66 1.48 33.59
N PRO A 355 -13.66 2.06 32.90
CA PRO A 355 -14.64 1.27 32.16
C PRO A 355 -13.99 0.54 31.00
N PHE A 356 -14.21 -0.77 30.90
CA PHE A 356 -13.69 -1.59 29.81
C PHE A 356 -14.40 -1.28 28.48
N PRO A 357 -13.67 -1.29 27.35
CA PRO A 357 -14.25 -1.12 26.04
C PRO A 357 -15.10 -2.33 25.64
N ASN A 358 -16.23 -2.08 25.00
CA ASN A 358 -17.07 -3.11 24.40
C ASN A 358 -16.44 -3.59 23.08
N LEU A 359 -15.59 -4.63 23.18
CA LEU A 359 -14.88 -5.21 22.03
C LEU A 359 -15.78 -5.59 20.83
N PRO A 360 -17.01 -6.13 21.00
CA PRO A 360 -17.90 -6.44 19.88
C PRO A 360 -18.39 -5.23 19.07
N LEU A 361 -18.18 -4.01 19.60
CA LEU A 361 -18.52 -2.76 18.90
C LEU A 361 -17.31 -2.19 18.15
N LEU A 362 -16.10 -2.68 18.45
CA LEU A 362 -14.85 -2.29 17.78
C LEU A 362 -14.38 -3.33 16.75
N ALA A 363 -14.76 -4.59 16.94
CA ALA A 363 -14.27 -5.70 16.13
C ALA A 363 -15.39 -6.70 15.79
N LYS A 364 -15.27 -7.28 14.59
CA LYS A 364 -16.12 -8.36 14.09
C LYS A 364 -15.29 -9.62 13.82
N PRO A 365 -15.91 -10.82 13.74
CA PRO A 365 -15.23 -12.02 13.28
C PRO A 365 -14.57 -11.81 11.92
N ALA A 366 -13.40 -12.39 11.73
CA ALA A 366 -12.62 -12.32 10.50
C ALA A 366 -12.33 -13.71 9.95
N TRP A 367 -12.14 -13.76 8.64
CA TRP A 367 -11.62 -14.89 7.90
C TRP A 367 -10.23 -14.55 7.37
N PRO A 368 -9.39 -15.55 7.02
CA PRO A 368 -8.13 -15.30 6.35
C PRO A 368 -8.28 -14.45 5.07
N THR A 369 -9.44 -14.54 4.42
CA THR A 369 -9.77 -13.81 3.21
C THR A 369 -10.40 -12.43 3.44
N SER A 370 -10.66 -12.01 4.68
CA SER A 370 -11.41 -10.78 5.00
C SER A 370 -10.95 -9.51 4.27
N PHE A 371 -9.63 -9.38 4.07
CA PHE A 371 -9.01 -8.24 3.38
C PHE A 371 -8.64 -8.53 1.92
N GLN A 372 -9.00 -9.70 1.39
CA GLN A 372 -8.80 -10.01 -0.02
C GLN A 372 -9.84 -9.29 -0.87
N ARG A 373 -9.41 -8.86 -2.05
CA ARG A 373 -10.25 -8.24 -3.07
C ARG A 373 -10.47 -9.24 -4.19
N SER A 374 -11.65 -9.20 -4.80
CA SER A 374 -11.97 -10.08 -5.92
C SER A 374 -11.12 -9.74 -7.14
N GLU A 375 -10.46 -10.74 -7.72
CA GLU A 375 -9.65 -10.62 -8.93
C GLU A 375 -10.51 -10.60 -10.21
N THR A 376 -11.79 -10.94 -10.12
CA THR A 376 -12.70 -11.05 -11.28
C THR A 376 -13.17 -9.72 -11.82
N GLY A 377 -13.01 -8.66 -11.02
CA GLY A 377 -13.44 -7.31 -11.36
C GLY A 377 -14.95 -7.18 -11.58
N PHE A 378 -15.80 -8.07 -11.06
CA PHE A 378 -17.26 -7.98 -11.25
C PHE A 378 -17.67 -7.79 -12.74
N THR A 379 -17.01 -8.53 -13.63
CA THR A 379 -17.31 -8.48 -15.08
C THR A 379 -18.57 -9.27 -15.40
N THR A 380 -19.25 -8.89 -16.48
CA THR A 380 -20.42 -9.61 -17.00
C THR A 380 -20.11 -11.09 -17.28
N ALA A 381 -18.97 -11.39 -17.89
CA ALA A 381 -18.48 -12.75 -18.08
C ALA A 381 -18.27 -13.51 -16.75
N SER A 382 -17.76 -12.85 -15.70
CA SER A 382 -17.58 -13.46 -14.38
C SER A 382 -18.92 -13.82 -13.73
N ILE A 383 -19.90 -12.92 -13.80
CA ILE A 383 -21.26 -13.12 -13.29
C ILE A 383 -21.91 -14.33 -13.96
N LEU A 384 -21.84 -14.42 -15.29
CA LEU A 384 -22.44 -15.53 -16.04
C LEU A 384 -21.70 -16.85 -15.82
N GLN A 385 -20.38 -16.81 -15.65
CA GLN A 385 -19.62 -18.00 -15.25
C GLN A 385 -20.04 -18.48 -13.86
N GLY A 386 -20.28 -17.57 -12.92
CA GLY A 386 -20.83 -17.89 -11.59
C GLY A 386 -22.24 -18.49 -11.67
N GLU A 387 -23.08 -18.00 -12.58
CA GLU A 387 -24.39 -18.61 -12.84
C GLU A 387 -24.27 -20.03 -13.37
N ALA A 388 -23.36 -20.25 -14.33
CA ALA A 388 -23.11 -21.57 -14.91
C ALA A 388 -22.60 -22.56 -13.83
N LEU A 389 -21.74 -22.09 -12.92
CA LEU A 389 -21.29 -22.88 -11.77
C LEU A 389 -22.44 -23.25 -10.84
N LEU A 390 -23.31 -22.28 -10.50
CA LEU A 390 -24.51 -22.58 -9.71
C LEU A 390 -25.37 -23.63 -10.40
N LYS A 391 -25.72 -23.42 -11.68
CA LYS A 391 -26.58 -24.35 -12.45
C LYS A 391 -25.99 -25.75 -12.54
N ARG A 392 -24.67 -25.87 -12.67
CA ARG A 392 -23.96 -27.15 -12.77
C ARG A 392 -23.99 -27.95 -11.47
N TYR A 393 -23.88 -27.28 -10.33
CA TYR A 393 -23.68 -27.92 -9.03
C TYR A 393 -24.90 -27.79 -8.10
N CYS A 394 -25.98 -27.17 -8.55
CA CYS A 394 -27.19 -26.98 -7.77
C CYS A 394 -27.88 -28.30 -7.42
N THR A 395 -28.52 -28.33 -6.26
CA THR A 395 -29.48 -29.36 -5.87
C THR A 395 -30.77 -29.25 -6.69
N PRO A 396 -31.61 -30.30 -6.74
CA PRO A 396 -32.93 -30.26 -7.41
C PRO A 396 -33.91 -29.22 -6.84
N ASP A 397 -33.56 -28.61 -5.70
CA ASP A 397 -34.39 -27.66 -4.96
C ASP A 397 -34.17 -26.22 -5.41
N CYS A 398 -33.13 -25.95 -6.19
CA CYS A 398 -32.82 -24.62 -6.70
C CYS A 398 -33.91 -24.07 -7.64
N PHE A 399 -34.05 -22.74 -7.66
CA PHE A 399 -34.98 -22.00 -8.53
C PHE A 399 -36.47 -22.28 -8.28
N ARG A 400 -36.81 -22.89 -7.14
CA ARG A 400 -38.20 -23.11 -6.74
C ARG A 400 -38.92 -21.78 -6.46
N PRO A 401 -40.13 -21.54 -6.98
CA PRO A 401 -40.78 -20.23 -6.88
C PRO A 401 -41.08 -19.69 -5.46
N ARG A 402 -41.21 -20.57 -4.45
CA ARG A 402 -41.60 -20.17 -3.08
C ARG A 402 -40.46 -20.23 -2.06
N ASP A 403 -39.50 -21.12 -2.27
CA ASP A 403 -38.41 -21.40 -1.34
C ASP A 403 -37.17 -21.75 -2.16
N ASP A 404 -36.59 -20.71 -2.76
CA ASP A 404 -35.44 -20.84 -3.65
C ASP A 404 -34.14 -20.76 -2.82
N PRO A 405 -33.46 -21.88 -2.53
CA PRO A 405 -32.20 -21.87 -1.77
C PRO A 405 -31.09 -21.14 -2.53
N SER A 406 -31.25 -20.92 -3.83
CA SER A 406 -30.29 -20.19 -4.65
C SER A 406 -30.51 -18.68 -4.69
N ASP A 407 -31.55 -18.15 -4.02
CA ASP A 407 -31.70 -16.71 -3.72
C ASP A 407 -31.09 -16.39 -2.35
N PRO A 408 -29.87 -15.83 -2.28
CA PRO A 408 -29.20 -15.63 -1.01
C PRO A 408 -29.63 -14.35 -0.27
N THR A 409 -30.66 -13.65 -0.75
CA THR A 409 -31.20 -12.43 -0.13
C THR A 409 -31.47 -12.58 1.38
N PRO A 410 -32.02 -13.71 1.91
CA PRO A 410 -32.26 -13.88 3.34
C PRO A 410 -31.01 -13.85 4.23
N TYR A 411 -29.82 -14.12 3.68
CA TYR A 411 -28.57 -14.19 4.44
C TYR A 411 -27.88 -12.83 4.63
N GLY A 412 -28.46 -11.75 4.11
CA GLY A 412 -27.91 -10.40 4.29
C GLY A 412 -26.53 -10.22 3.69
N LEU A 413 -26.21 -10.93 2.59
CA LEU A 413 -24.88 -10.89 1.96
C LEU A 413 -24.50 -9.48 1.46
N TRP A 414 -25.50 -8.61 1.29
CA TRP A 414 -25.35 -7.24 0.81
C TRP A 414 -24.43 -6.39 1.67
N GLN A 415 -24.38 -6.64 2.97
CA GLN A 415 -23.62 -5.82 3.91
C GLN A 415 -22.19 -6.33 4.12
N ARG A 416 -21.78 -7.41 3.43
CA ARG A 416 -20.49 -8.06 3.65
C ARG A 416 -19.46 -7.60 2.62
N PRO A 417 -18.23 -7.26 3.04
CA PRO A 417 -17.08 -7.16 2.16
C PRO A 417 -16.84 -8.48 1.40
N ASP A 418 -16.27 -8.42 0.21
CA ASP A 418 -16.06 -9.61 -0.65
C ASP A 418 -15.19 -10.66 0.02
N GLY A 419 -14.12 -10.23 0.68
CA GLY A 419 -13.24 -11.09 1.46
C GLY A 419 -13.95 -11.87 2.57
N ASP A 420 -14.81 -11.19 3.34
CA ASP A 420 -15.64 -11.82 4.37
C ASP A 420 -16.66 -12.78 3.75
N LEU A 421 -17.25 -12.38 2.63
CA LEU A 421 -18.23 -13.18 1.91
C LEU A 421 -17.61 -14.45 1.34
N TYR A 422 -16.38 -14.39 0.83
CA TYR A 422 -15.62 -15.54 0.37
C TYR A 422 -15.39 -16.57 1.47
N GLY A 423 -14.90 -16.11 2.63
CA GLY A 423 -14.67 -16.97 3.80
C GLY A 423 -15.97 -17.57 4.31
N TRP A 424 -17.01 -16.73 4.45
CA TRP A 424 -18.33 -17.18 4.89
C TRP A 424 -18.97 -18.19 3.92
N LEU A 425 -18.90 -17.96 2.60
CA LEU A 425 -19.46 -18.89 1.62
C LEU A 425 -18.76 -20.24 1.66
N THR A 426 -17.43 -20.23 1.76
CA THR A 426 -16.59 -21.44 1.75
C THR A 426 -16.73 -22.24 3.05
N GLU A 427 -16.73 -21.58 4.20
CA GLU A 427 -16.65 -22.26 5.50
C GLU A 427 -18.00 -22.45 6.19
N THR A 428 -18.94 -21.53 5.97
CA THR A 428 -20.25 -21.52 6.63
C THR A 428 -21.36 -21.93 5.68
N PHE A 429 -21.57 -21.20 4.58
CA PHE A 429 -22.69 -21.43 3.67
C PHE A 429 -22.68 -22.83 3.05
N ASP A 430 -21.52 -23.29 2.60
CA ASP A 430 -21.32 -24.65 2.03
C ASP A 430 -21.71 -25.78 3.00
N ARG A 431 -21.74 -25.50 4.31
CA ARG A 431 -22.06 -26.48 5.37
C ARG A 431 -23.47 -26.37 5.91
N ILE A 432 -24.22 -25.32 5.59
CA ILE A 432 -25.61 -25.16 6.06
C ILE A 432 -26.53 -26.09 5.24
N GLY A 433 -27.47 -26.77 5.91
CA GLY A 433 -28.40 -27.72 5.28
C GLY A 433 -29.43 -27.11 4.31
N HIS A 434 -29.44 -25.78 4.14
CA HIS A 434 -30.29 -25.02 3.20
C HIS A 434 -29.47 -24.32 2.10
N SER A 435 -28.20 -24.72 1.92
CA SER A 435 -27.40 -24.29 0.78
C SER A 435 -27.99 -24.81 -0.54
N PRO A 436 -27.90 -24.05 -1.65
CA PRO A 436 -28.28 -24.57 -2.96
C PRO A 436 -27.33 -25.67 -3.47
N PHE A 437 -26.22 -25.93 -2.77
CA PHE A 437 -25.21 -26.91 -3.14
C PHE A 437 -25.16 -28.12 -2.19
N PRO A 438 -24.77 -29.31 -2.68
CA PRO A 438 -24.31 -30.38 -1.81
C PRO A 438 -23.14 -29.93 -0.92
N HIS A 439 -23.03 -30.48 0.29
CA HIS A 439 -21.98 -30.11 1.22
C HIS A 439 -20.57 -30.31 0.67
N GLY A 440 -19.71 -29.30 0.82
CA GLY A 440 -18.32 -29.34 0.39
C GLY A 440 -18.11 -28.90 -1.07
N THR A 441 -19.17 -28.55 -1.79
CA THR A 441 -19.06 -28.21 -3.22
C THR A 441 -18.34 -26.89 -3.42
N ILE A 442 -18.72 -25.84 -2.68
CA ILE A 442 -18.08 -24.52 -2.80
C ILE A 442 -16.61 -24.61 -2.35
N ALA A 443 -16.33 -25.36 -1.28
CA ALA A 443 -14.96 -25.59 -0.82
C ALA A 443 -14.09 -26.32 -1.85
N GLY A 444 -14.70 -27.16 -2.69
CA GLY A 444 -14.04 -27.87 -3.79
C GLY A 444 -13.76 -27.02 -5.04
N LEU A 445 -14.41 -25.86 -5.20
CA LEU A 445 -14.17 -24.96 -6.32
C LEU A 445 -12.80 -24.28 -6.25
N GLY A 446 -12.22 -23.95 -7.39
CA GLY A 446 -11.01 -23.12 -7.47
C GLY A 446 -11.24 -21.70 -6.93
N PRO A 447 -10.18 -20.97 -6.52
CA PRO A 447 -10.33 -19.62 -5.96
C PRO A 447 -11.08 -18.64 -6.87
N ARG A 448 -10.76 -18.65 -8.17
CA ARG A 448 -11.43 -17.81 -9.17
C ARG A 448 -12.91 -18.18 -9.36
N GLU A 449 -13.25 -19.47 -9.33
CA GLU A 449 -14.64 -19.93 -9.44
C GLU A 449 -15.49 -19.50 -8.24
N ARG A 450 -14.90 -19.47 -7.04
CA ARG A 450 -15.58 -18.94 -5.85
C ARG A 450 -15.83 -17.43 -5.95
N TRP A 451 -14.88 -16.66 -6.48
CA TRP A 451 -15.09 -15.24 -6.78
C TRP A 451 -16.18 -15.02 -7.84
N GLN A 452 -16.20 -15.83 -8.90
CA GLN A 452 -17.27 -15.79 -9.91
C GLN A 452 -18.65 -16.08 -9.31
N LEU A 453 -18.73 -17.07 -8.40
CA LEU A 453 -19.95 -17.39 -7.69
C LEU A 453 -20.42 -16.24 -6.79
N ILE A 454 -19.49 -15.52 -6.13
CA ILE A 454 -19.79 -14.29 -5.39
C ILE A 454 -20.37 -13.22 -6.30
N ASP A 455 -19.74 -12.95 -7.45
CA ASP A 455 -20.22 -11.97 -8.42
C ASP A 455 -21.64 -12.31 -8.89
N TYR A 456 -21.90 -13.59 -9.16
CA TYR A 456 -23.24 -14.07 -9.51
C TYR A 456 -24.26 -13.84 -8.38
N PHE A 457 -23.95 -14.25 -7.16
CA PHE A 457 -24.85 -14.03 -6.03
C PHE A 457 -25.11 -12.55 -5.81
N ARG A 458 -24.11 -11.70 -6.09
CA ARG A 458 -24.31 -10.27 -6.08
C ARG A 458 -25.29 -9.80 -7.15
N ALA A 459 -25.06 -10.17 -8.40
CA ALA A 459 -25.97 -9.83 -9.49
C ALA A 459 -27.41 -10.31 -9.23
N ARG A 460 -27.57 -11.51 -8.65
CA ARG A 460 -28.86 -12.10 -8.34
C ARG A 460 -29.62 -11.36 -7.24
N ILE A 461 -28.97 -10.99 -6.13
CA ILE A 461 -29.66 -10.22 -5.06
C ILE A 461 -30.09 -8.85 -5.59
N ALA A 462 -29.28 -8.20 -6.44
CA ALA A 462 -29.68 -6.97 -7.12
C ALA A 462 -30.98 -7.15 -7.91
N GLY A 463 -31.05 -8.22 -8.72
CA GLY A 463 -32.24 -8.59 -9.48
C GLY A 463 -33.47 -8.88 -8.62
N THR A 464 -33.30 -9.66 -7.57
CA THR A 464 -34.38 -9.97 -6.61
C THR A 464 -34.90 -8.70 -5.94
N SER A 465 -34.02 -7.80 -5.50
CA SER A 465 -34.39 -6.51 -4.92
C SER A 465 -35.19 -5.66 -5.91
N ALA A 466 -34.71 -5.57 -7.16
CA ALA A 466 -35.34 -4.80 -8.22
C ALA A 466 -36.74 -5.33 -8.57
N ARG A 467 -36.92 -6.65 -8.68
CA ARG A 467 -38.24 -7.28 -8.89
C ARG A 467 -39.23 -6.93 -7.78
N ARG A 468 -38.79 -6.99 -6.52
CA ARG A 468 -39.67 -6.78 -5.35
C ARG A 468 -40.01 -5.31 -5.12
N SER A 469 -39.11 -4.39 -5.44
CA SER A 469 -39.21 -2.98 -5.00
C SER A 469 -39.40 -1.97 -6.12
N GLY A 470 -39.40 -2.39 -7.39
CA GLY A 470 -39.41 -1.44 -8.50
C GLY A 470 -38.03 -0.88 -8.87
N GLY A 471 -37.03 -0.99 -7.97
CA GLY A 471 -35.65 -0.56 -8.15
C GLY A 471 -34.72 -1.13 -7.07
N TRP A 472 -33.50 -0.63 -6.97
CA TRP A 472 -32.52 -1.11 -5.97
C TRP A 472 -32.60 -0.30 -4.68
N ARG A 473 -32.80 -0.98 -3.53
CA ARG A 473 -32.85 -0.33 -2.22
C ARG A 473 -31.47 -0.07 -1.60
N HIS A 474 -30.44 -0.68 -2.18
CA HIS A 474 -29.06 -0.62 -1.73
C HIS A 474 -28.17 -0.31 -2.93
N PRO A 475 -26.99 0.31 -2.73
CA PRO A 475 -25.99 0.48 -3.77
C PRO A 475 -25.68 -0.86 -4.47
N VAL A 476 -25.81 -0.89 -5.78
CA VAL A 476 -25.47 -2.06 -6.63
C VAL A 476 -24.37 -1.63 -7.58
N LEU A 477 -23.26 -2.35 -7.62
CA LEU A 477 -22.18 -2.07 -8.56
C LEU A 477 -22.63 -2.37 -9.98
N THR A 478 -22.29 -1.51 -10.93
CA THR A 478 -22.50 -1.80 -12.35
C THR A 478 -21.48 -2.84 -12.81
N PRO A 479 -21.87 -3.89 -13.55
CA PRO A 479 -20.93 -4.89 -14.02
C PRO A 479 -20.06 -4.31 -15.14
N ASP A 480 -18.80 -4.74 -15.22
CA ASP A 480 -17.91 -4.30 -16.29
C ASP A 480 -18.10 -5.13 -17.56
N PHE A 481 -18.09 -4.47 -18.71
CA PHE A 481 -18.26 -5.09 -20.02
C PHE A 481 -17.61 -4.29 -21.15
N PRO A 482 -17.28 -4.92 -22.29
CA PRO A 482 -16.72 -4.24 -23.44
C PRO A 482 -17.66 -3.16 -24.00
N ALA A 483 -17.14 -1.95 -24.20
CA ALA A 483 -17.86 -0.82 -24.79
C ALA A 483 -16.90 -0.02 -25.68
N LEU A 484 -17.24 0.12 -26.96
CA LEU A 484 -16.47 0.87 -27.93
C LEU A 484 -16.91 2.33 -27.90
N CYS A 485 -16.03 3.22 -27.43
CA CYS A 485 -16.32 4.64 -27.26
C CYS A 485 -15.56 5.51 -28.27
N ARG A 486 -16.12 6.70 -28.57
CA ARG A 486 -15.48 7.69 -29.46
C ARG A 486 -14.12 8.20 -28.95
N ASP A 487 -13.89 8.14 -27.64
CA ASP A 487 -12.65 8.58 -26.99
C ASP A 487 -11.56 7.50 -26.98
N GLY A 488 -11.81 6.33 -27.57
CA GLY A 488 -10.89 5.19 -27.59
C GLY A 488 -10.98 4.28 -26.36
N SER A 489 -11.86 4.57 -25.40
CA SER A 489 -12.15 3.66 -24.28
C SER A 489 -12.78 2.36 -24.79
N SER A 490 -12.47 1.25 -24.12
CA SER A 490 -12.80 -0.11 -24.61
C SER A 490 -13.67 -0.93 -23.66
N THR A 491 -13.80 -0.50 -22.40
CA THR A 491 -14.64 -1.13 -21.38
C THR A 491 -15.46 -0.07 -20.65
N LEU A 492 -16.56 -0.46 -20.03
CA LEU A 492 -17.35 0.45 -19.20
C LEU A 492 -16.51 1.02 -18.06
N ARG A 493 -15.61 0.22 -17.48
CA ARG A 493 -14.68 0.66 -16.43
C ARG A 493 -13.74 1.77 -16.86
N ASP A 494 -13.25 1.77 -18.09
CA ASP A 494 -12.37 2.83 -18.60
C ASP A 494 -13.06 4.22 -18.60
N ILE A 495 -14.39 4.21 -18.71
CA ILE A 495 -15.24 5.40 -18.73
C ILE A 495 -15.50 5.91 -17.30
N LEU A 496 -15.66 4.98 -16.35
CA LEU A 496 -15.94 5.27 -14.94
C LEU A 496 -14.80 6.10 -14.32
N GLY A 497 -15.13 7.29 -13.82
CA GLY A 497 -14.19 8.22 -13.16
C GLY A 497 -13.53 9.27 -14.07
N ARG A 498 -13.69 9.19 -15.41
CA ARG A 498 -13.24 10.23 -16.37
C ARG A 498 -14.39 11.12 -16.86
N SER A 499 -15.59 10.56 -16.83
CA SER A 499 -16.85 11.20 -17.20
C SER A 499 -17.78 11.15 -15.99
N GLY A 500 -18.79 12.04 -15.95
CA GLY A 500 -19.74 12.11 -14.84
C GLY A 500 -20.64 10.87 -14.77
N PRO A 501 -21.94 11.00 -14.50
CA PRO A 501 -22.84 9.85 -14.54
C PRO A 501 -22.85 9.19 -15.93
N ILE A 502 -23.26 7.91 -15.99
CA ILE A 502 -23.42 7.13 -17.22
C ILE A 502 -24.89 6.73 -17.37
N GLU A 503 -25.43 6.86 -18.58
CA GLU A 503 -26.72 6.30 -18.97
C GLU A 503 -26.48 5.10 -19.89
N ILE A 504 -26.92 3.91 -19.48
CA ILE A 504 -26.92 2.71 -20.31
C ILE A 504 -28.33 2.53 -20.88
N THR A 505 -28.47 2.65 -22.19
CA THR A 505 -29.74 2.44 -22.89
C THR A 505 -29.71 1.12 -23.63
N ILE A 506 -30.69 0.25 -23.37
CA ILE A 506 -30.82 -1.02 -24.07
C ILE A 506 -31.66 -0.79 -25.32
N ALA A 507 -31.11 -1.12 -26.48
CA ALA A 507 -31.75 -0.88 -27.76
C ALA A 507 -33.10 -1.61 -27.87
N ASP A 508 -34.07 -0.92 -28.46
CA ASP A 508 -35.38 -1.47 -28.87
C ASP A 508 -35.47 -1.41 -30.41
N GLU A 509 -36.49 -2.04 -31.02
CA GLU A 509 -36.75 -1.97 -32.46
C GLU A 509 -36.91 -0.53 -32.97
N ILE A 510 -37.35 0.38 -32.09
CA ILE A 510 -37.41 1.82 -32.33
C ILE A 510 -36.19 2.46 -31.64
N SER A 511 -35.13 2.78 -32.39
CA SER A 511 -33.95 3.46 -31.85
C SER A 511 -34.37 4.73 -31.09
N PRO A 512 -34.16 4.81 -29.76
CA PRO A 512 -34.62 5.96 -29.00
C PRO A 512 -33.81 7.18 -29.41
N ARG A 513 -34.48 8.28 -29.78
CA ARG A 513 -33.81 9.59 -29.83
C ARG A 513 -33.43 9.94 -28.38
N PRO A 514 -32.13 10.13 -28.08
CA PRO A 514 -31.73 10.45 -26.73
C PRO A 514 -32.32 11.79 -26.27
N GLU A 515 -32.76 11.87 -25.02
CA GLU A 515 -33.32 13.11 -24.45
C GLU A 515 -32.24 14.22 -24.35
N PRO A 516 -32.59 15.50 -24.43
CA PRO A 516 -31.61 16.57 -24.20
C PRO A 516 -31.01 16.49 -22.79
N ILE A 517 -29.70 16.56 -22.68
CA ILE A 517 -28.99 16.54 -21.39
C ILE A 517 -29.24 17.89 -20.68
N PRO A 518 -29.58 17.90 -19.38
CA PRO A 518 -29.69 19.15 -18.61
C PRO A 518 -28.38 19.95 -18.61
N ASP A 519 -28.50 21.27 -18.62
CA ASP A 519 -27.33 22.17 -18.62
C ASP A 519 -26.43 21.92 -17.41
N GLY A 520 -25.12 21.87 -17.64
CA GLY A 520 -24.11 21.67 -16.59
C GLY A 520 -23.83 20.21 -16.20
N ILE A 521 -24.53 19.23 -16.76
CA ILE A 521 -24.29 17.80 -16.50
C ILE A 521 -23.49 17.18 -17.65
N LYS A 522 -22.32 16.61 -17.35
CA LYS A 522 -21.53 15.80 -18.30
C LYS A 522 -21.94 14.33 -18.19
N LEU A 523 -22.97 13.94 -18.92
CA LEU A 523 -23.48 12.56 -19.01
C LEU A 523 -22.80 11.80 -20.16
N THR A 524 -22.35 10.57 -19.92
CA THR A 524 -21.90 9.66 -20.99
C THR A 524 -22.99 8.65 -21.31
N ARG A 525 -23.28 8.47 -22.60
CA ARG A 525 -24.33 7.56 -23.09
C ARG A 525 -23.76 6.32 -23.74
N VAL A 526 -24.15 5.17 -23.19
CA VAL A 526 -23.80 3.85 -23.69
C VAL A 526 -25.04 3.20 -24.29
N LEU A 527 -24.99 2.86 -25.58
CA LEU A 527 -26.02 2.06 -26.24
C LEU A 527 -25.62 0.58 -26.18
N LEU A 528 -26.48 -0.25 -25.61
CA LEU A 528 -26.33 -1.70 -25.60
C LEU A 528 -27.26 -2.32 -26.64
N LEU A 529 -26.69 -2.92 -27.68
CA LEU A 529 -27.43 -3.57 -28.75
C LEU A 529 -27.76 -5.02 -28.37
N SER A 530 -28.98 -5.45 -28.72
CA SER A 530 -29.37 -6.87 -28.61
C SER A 530 -28.84 -7.75 -29.76
N ARG A 531 -28.30 -7.14 -30.82
CA ARG A 531 -27.69 -7.82 -31.98
C ARG A 531 -26.45 -7.07 -32.45
N ASP A 532 -25.58 -7.75 -33.18
CA ASP A 532 -24.38 -7.14 -33.76
C ASP A 532 -24.74 -5.93 -34.64
N GLY A 533 -24.19 -4.78 -34.27
CA GLY A 533 -24.25 -3.55 -35.04
C GLY A 533 -22.94 -2.81 -34.84
N GLU A 534 -22.31 -2.39 -35.93
CA GLU A 534 -21.00 -1.73 -35.90
C GLU A 534 -21.11 -0.20 -35.87
N HIS A 535 -22.32 0.35 -36.06
CA HIS A 535 -22.51 1.79 -36.18
C HIS A 535 -23.02 2.42 -34.88
N LEU A 536 -22.22 3.33 -34.31
CA LEU A 536 -22.60 4.15 -33.15
C LEU A 536 -23.55 5.28 -33.60
N PRO A 537 -24.84 5.26 -33.19
CA PRO A 537 -25.79 6.29 -33.60
C PRO A 537 -25.45 7.68 -33.04
N ASP A 538 -25.93 8.72 -33.71
CA ASP A 538 -25.81 10.09 -33.20
C ASP A 538 -26.53 10.27 -31.87
N GLY A 539 -25.86 10.95 -30.93
CA GLY A 539 -26.35 11.18 -29.57
C GLY A 539 -25.93 10.13 -28.54
N PHE A 540 -25.17 9.10 -28.94
CA PHE A 540 -24.49 8.14 -28.06
C PHE A 540 -22.96 8.29 -28.16
N ASP A 541 -22.29 8.06 -27.04
CA ASP A 541 -20.82 8.17 -26.94
C ASP A 541 -20.13 6.82 -27.08
N CYS A 542 -20.82 5.75 -26.66
CA CYS A 542 -20.29 4.39 -26.63
C CYS A 542 -21.33 3.37 -27.11
N LEU A 543 -20.83 2.29 -27.72
CA LEU A 543 -21.62 1.16 -28.21
C LEU A 543 -21.13 -0.15 -27.60
N SER A 544 -22.04 -1.03 -27.21
CA SER A 544 -21.72 -2.41 -26.84
C SER A 544 -22.68 -3.37 -27.53
N SER A 545 -22.16 -4.44 -28.10
CA SER A 545 -22.94 -5.57 -28.62
C SER A 545 -22.74 -6.84 -27.79
N SER A 546 -22.24 -6.69 -26.55
CA SER A 546 -21.91 -7.84 -25.71
C SER A 546 -23.18 -8.60 -25.27
N PRO A 547 -23.36 -9.87 -25.68
CA PRO A 547 -24.49 -10.67 -25.22
C PRO A 547 -24.40 -10.93 -23.71
N ASP A 548 -23.17 -11.05 -23.19
CA ASP A 548 -22.92 -11.24 -21.76
C ASP A 548 -23.41 -10.03 -20.95
N ALA A 549 -23.26 -8.82 -21.49
CA ALA A 549 -23.75 -7.60 -20.85
C ALA A 549 -25.27 -7.56 -20.81
N LEU A 550 -25.94 -7.94 -21.89
CA LEU A 550 -27.39 -8.02 -21.92
C LEU A 550 -27.92 -9.01 -20.88
N ALA A 551 -27.37 -10.23 -20.84
CA ALA A 551 -27.78 -11.28 -19.92
C ALA A 551 -27.53 -10.90 -18.44
N ALA A 552 -26.35 -10.36 -18.14
CA ALA A 552 -26.01 -9.92 -16.79
C ALA A 552 -26.90 -8.75 -16.31
N LEU A 553 -27.19 -7.78 -17.18
CA LEU A 553 -28.11 -6.69 -16.85
C LEU A 553 -29.55 -7.16 -16.72
N ALA A 554 -29.98 -8.18 -17.47
CA ALA A 554 -31.28 -8.85 -17.29
C ALA A 554 -31.39 -9.41 -15.87
N LEU A 555 -30.38 -10.18 -15.47
CA LEU A 555 -30.27 -10.74 -14.13
C LEU A 555 -30.35 -9.65 -13.05
N MET A 556 -29.58 -8.57 -13.18
CA MET A 556 -29.45 -7.51 -12.17
C MET A 556 -30.62 -6.54 -12.10
N THR A 557 -31.26 -6.27 -13.22
CA THR A 557 -32.52 -5.52 -13.25
C THR A 557 -33.69 -6.41 -12.86
N GLY A 558 -33.52 -7.73 -12.85
CA GLY A 558 -34.57 -8.67 -12.54
C GLY A 558 -35.69 -8.70 -13.59
N LEU A 559 -35.35 -8.37 -14.83
CA LEU A 559 -36.22 -8.45 -16.00
C LEU A 559 -35.74 -9.60 -16.90
N ASP A 560 -36.65 -10.24 -17.60
CA ASP A 560 -36.29 -11.16 -18.68
C ASP A 560 -35.68 -10.36 -19.84
N GLU A 561 -34.78 -10.96 -20.63
CA GLU A 561 -34.11 -10.28 -21.76
C GLU A 561 -35.12 -9.66 -22.74
N ALA A 562 -36.25 -10.34 -23.00
CA ALA A 562 -37.32 -9.84 -23.85
C ALA A 562 -37.99 -8.55 -23.34
N ARG A 563 -37.85 -8.24 -22.05
CA ARG A 563 -38.42 -7.05 -21.39
C ARG A 563 -37.39 -5.95 -21.13
N LEU A 564 -36.13 -6.16 -21.53
CA LEU A 564 -35.06 -5.18 -21.40
C LEU A 564 -35.06 -4.12 -22.50
N ALA A 565 -35.63 -4.43 -23.66
CA ALA A 565 -35.69 -3.50 -24.78
C ALA A 565 -36.26 -2.14 -24.33
N GLY A 566 -35.53 -1.06 -24.60
CA GLY A 566 -35.95 0.30 -24.25
C GLY A 566 -35.74 0.70 -22.77
N VAL A 567 -35.21 -0.19 -21.92
CA VAL A 567 -34.85 0.15 -20.54
C VAL A 567 -33.63 1.05 -20.52
N ARG A 568 -33.67 2.08 -19.68
CA ARG A 568 -32.53 2.97 -19.39
C ARG A 568 -32.05 2.75 -17.96
N LEU A 569 -30.75 2.61 -17.78
CA LEU A 569 -30.12 2.47 -16.47
C LEU A 569 -29.26 3.70 -16.20
N LEU A 570 -29.42 4.30 -15.02
CA LEU A 570 -28.59 5.41 -14.57
C LEU A 570 -27.53 4.88 -13.61
N VAL A 571 -26.28 5.19 -13.94
CA VAL A 571 -25.08 4.85 -13.17
C VAL A 571 -24.45 6.14 -12.69
N ASP A 572 -24.09 6.21 -11.42
CA ASP A 572 -23.41 7.40 -10.89
C ASP A 572 -21.92 7.46 -11.30
N ALA A 573 -21.26 8.58 -11.01
CA ALA A 573 -19.86 8.78 -11.36
C ALA A 573 -18.89 7.81 -10.66
N ASN A 574 -19.34 7.11 -9.61
CA ASN A 574 -18.57 6.12 -8.87
C ASN A 574 -18.88 4.67 -9.32
N GLY A 575 -19.76 4.48 -10.32
CA GLY A 575 -20.07 3.18 -10.91
C GLY A 575 -21.23 2.44 -10.26
N TRP A 576 -22.04 3.09 -9.43
CA TRP A 576 -23.22 2.48 -8.82
C TRP A 576 -24.45 2.59 -9.70
N LEU A 577 -25.15 1.48 -9.92
CA LEU A 577 -26.50 1.46 -10.48
C LEU A 577 -27.47 2.14 -9.51
N ARG A 578 -28.13 3.20 -9.98
CA ARG A 578 -29.01 4.05 -9.17
C ARG A 578 -30.48 3.88 -9.51
N SER A 579 -30.80 3.87 -10.80
CA SER A 579 -32.18 3.79 -11.27
C SER A 579 -32.29 2.90 -12.50
N ARG A 580 -33.44 2.22 -12.61
CA ARG A 580 -33.89 1.54 -13.82
C ARG A 580 -35.18 2.21 -14.28
N ILE A 581 -35.16 2.77 -15.47
CA ILE A 581 -36.30 3.46 -16.08
C ILE A 581 -36.86 2.52 -17.14
N LEU A 582 -38.04 1.98 -16.86
CA LEU A 582 -38.74 1.11 -17.79
C LEU A 582 -39.27 1.94 -18.98
N PRO A 583 -39.37 1.36 -20.18
CA PRO A 583 -40.07 1.99 -21.29
C PRO A 583 -41.55 2.16 -20.91
N VAL A 584 -41.99 3.40 -20.70
CA VAL A 584 -43.41 3.73 -20.48
C VAL A 584 -43.99 4.22 -21.81
N HIS A 585 -45.23 3.85 -22.12
CA HIS A 585 -45.99 4.39 -23.27
C HIS A 585 -45.95 5.94 -23.33
N PRO A 586 -46.04 6.54 -24.53
CA PRO A 586 -45.38 7.80 -24.88
C PRO A 586 -46.11 9.08 -24.44
N LYS A 587 -46.40 9.25 -23.13
CA LYS A 587 -46.94 10.51 -22.60
C LYS A 587 -46.22 10.96 -21.32
N ALA A 588 -45.22 11.82 -21.49
CA ALA A 588 -44.72 12.89 -20.61
C ALA A 588 -44.22 12.59 -19.18
N ALA A 589 -44.55 11.46 -18.55
CA ALA A 589 -44.14 11.17 -17.17
C ALA A 589 -42.68 10.69 -17.04
N SER A 590 -42.10 10.10 -18.10
CA SER A 590 -40.76 9.50 -18.06
C SER A 590 -39.61 10.53 -18.13
N SER A 591 -39.79 11.66 -18.81
CA SER A 591 -38.71 12.64 -19.06
C SER A 591 -38.51 13.64 -17.92
N ALA A 592 -39.57 13.94 -17.14
CA ALA A 592 -39.43 14.70 -15.90
C ALA A 592 -38.71 13.85 -14.83
N ASN A 593 -39.15 12.59 -14.66
CA ASN A 593 -38.54 11.67 -13.71
C ASN A 593 -37.06 11.37 -14.03
N TRP A 594 -36.69 11.24 -15.31
CA TRP A 594 -35.30 11.03 -15.73
C TRP A 594 -34.39 12.24 -15.39
N ARG A 595 -34.84 13.47 -15.68
CA ARG A 595 -34.05 14.69 -15.39
C ARG A 595 -33.84 14.88 -13.89
N ASP A 596 -34.90 14.67 -13.11
CA ASP A 596 -34.86 14.81 -11.65
C ASP A 596 -33.96 13.74 -11.02
N GLU A 597 -34.07 12.48 -11.45
CA GLU A 597 -33.17 11.40 -11.00
C GLU A 597 -31.71 11.67 -11.37
N LEU A 598 -31.44 12.10 -12.61
CA LEU A 598 -30.08 12.40 -13.06
C LEU A 598 -29.46 13.55 -12.25
N ALA A 599 -30.22 14.62 -12.00
CA ALA A 599 -29.76 15.73 -11.16
C ALA A 599 -29.46 15.28 -9.73
N HIS A 600 -30.31 14.43 -9.15
CA HIS A 600 -30.09 13.85 -7.82
C HIS A 600 -28.84 12.98 -7.75
N ILE A 601 -28.60 12.14 -8.76
CA ILE A 601 -27.42 11.27 -8.84
C ILE A 601 -26.11 12.08 -8.92
N VAL A 602 -26.14 13.21 -9.64
CA VAL A 602 -24.99 14.12 -9.74
C VAL A 602 -24.74 14.87 -8.43
N ALA A 603 -25.81 15.29 -7.75
CA ALA A 603 -25.71 16.00 -6.48
C ALA A 603 -25.25 15.10 -5.32
N GLU A 604 -25.70 13.83 -5.30
CA GLU A 604 -25.46 12.86 -4.23
C GLU A 604 -24.97 11.50 -4.78
N PRO A 605 -23.77 11.45 -5.37
CA PRO A 605 -23.17 10.19 -5.80
C PRO A 605 -22.91 9.31 -4.58
N PHE A 606 -23.11 7.99 -4.71
CA PHE A 606 -22.79 7.09 -3.62
C PHE A 606 -21.28 7.05 -3.43
N GLU A 607 -20.82 7.00 -2.18
CA GLU A 607 -19.40 6.91 -1.90
C GLU A 607 -18.81 5.66 -2.56
N ALA A 608 -17.64 5.82 -3.16
CA ALA A 608 -16.97 4.74 -3.87
C ALA A 608 -16.58 3.54 -2.97
N GLY A 609 -16.72 3.65 -1.64
CA GLY A 609 -16.42 2.60 -0.66
C GLY A 609 -17.64 1.95 0.00
N GLY A 610 -18.87 2.29 -0.40
CA GLY A 610 -20.08 1.98 0.37
C GLY A 610 -20.39 0.49 0.57
N ILE A 611 -20.08 -0.40 -0.38
CA ILE A 611 -20.40 -1.83 -0.29
C ILE A 611 -19.41 -2.69 -1.11
N GLY A 612 -18.71 -3.65 -0.49
CA GLY A 612 -17.93 -4.66 -1.22
C GLY A 612 -16.73 -4.07 -1.96
N THR A 613 -15.55 -4.20 -1.37
CA THR A 613 -14.29 -3.56 -1.78
C THR A 613 -13.83 -3.98 -3.20
N HIS A 614 -14.44 -3.38 -4.22
CA HIS A 614 -14.06 -3.48 -5.64
C HIS A 614 -13.39 -2.17 -6.12
N ARG A 615 -12.49 -1.59 -5.33
CA ARG A 615 -11.51 -0.63 -5.85
C ARG A 615 -10.12 -1.25 -5.87
N HIS A 616 -9.46 -1.12 -7.02
CA HIS A 616 -8.05 -1.40 -7.24
C HIS A 616 -7.20 -0.22 -6.77
#